data_AF-A0A7Y3IBJ3-F1
#
_entry.id   AF-A0A7Y3IBJ3-F1
#
_cell.length_a   1.000
_cell.length_b   1.000
_cell.length_c   1.000
_cell.angle_alpha   90.00
_cell.angle_beta   90.00
_cell.angle_gamma   90.00
#
_symmetry.space_group_name_H-M   'P 1'
#
loop_
_entity.id
_entity.type
_entity.pdbx_description
1 polymer ?
#
loop_
_entity_poly.entity_id
_entity_poly.type
_entity_poly.pdbx_seq_one_letter_code
_entity_poly.pdbx_strand_id
1 'polypeptide(L)'
;MNQSPNERLAWHRRRIEKALATALEPPPPPEAPATAEGREHLLDEARDLYWNELEWERITDEEKVDGGALPELAFAGLLAFVRGLLIREVMEDSLAPADPRPEVVEDLLLFLAERTLALEGEEGEEAAEDFRLTEELTDLVLYQLHGLSKEEVARAENVIRGE
;
A
#
# COMPACT_ATOMS: atom_id res chain seq x y z
N MET A 1 -12.33 13.38 10.35
CA MET A 1 -12.78 13.16 8.95
C MET A 1 -11.81 13.87 8.04
N ASN A 2 -10.94 13.11 7.38
CA ASN A 2 -10.10 13.62 6.30
C ASN A 2 -11.02 13.81 5.09
N GLN A 3 -11.09 15.01 4.52
CA GLN A 3 -12.14 15.37 3.55
C GLN A 3 -11.72 15.09 2.11
N SER A 4 -10.46 14.72 1.88
CA SER A 4 -9.92 14.37 0.57
C SER A 4 -8.93 13.20 0.65
N PRO A 5 -8.69 12.48 -0.47
CA PRO A 5 -7.72 11.39 -0.52
C PRO A 5 -6.31 11.82 -0.10
N ASN A 6 -5.89 13.02 -0.49
CA ASN A 6 -4.60 13.58 -0.10
C ASN A 6 -4.50 13.81 1.42
N GLU A 7 -5.56 14.30 2.05
CA GLU A 7 -5.59 14.47 3.51
C GLU A 7 -5.59 13.13 4.24
N ARG A 8 -6.28 12.12 3.68
CA ARG A 8 -6.27 10.75 4.21
C ARG A 8 -4.85 10.18 4.16
N LEU A 9 -4.21 10.23 2.99
CA LEU A 9 -2.84 9.75 2.83
C LEU A 9 -1.85 10.51 3.72
N ALA A 10 -2.00 11.84 3.83
CA ALA A 10 -1.20 12.65 4.74
C ALA A 10 -1.41 12.26 6.21
N TRP A 11 -2.63 11.87 6.59
CA TRP A 11 -2.91 11.36 7.93
C TRP A 11 -2.22 10.02 8.20
N HIS A 12 -2.25 9.06 7.25
CA HIS A 12 -1.51 7.79 7.38
C HIS A 12 -0.01 8.05 7.59
N ARG A 13 0.58 8.88 6.73
CA ARG A 13 2.00 9.27 6.85
C ARG A 13 2.32 9.85 8.22
N ARG A 14 1.54 10.83 8.69
CA ARG A 14 1.74 11.45 10.01
C ARG A 14 1.59 10.48 11.17
N ARG A 15 0.64 9.54 11.07
CA ARG A 15 0.44 8.50 12.09
C ARG A 15 1.66 7.59 12.20
N ILE A 16 2.23 7.17 11.07
CA ILE A 16 3.46 6.38 11.03
C ILE A 16 4.66 7.21 11.55
N GLU A 17 4.82 8.45 11.10
CA GLU A 17 5.89 9.35 11.57
C GLU A 17 5.86 9.56 13.09
N LYS A 18 4.65 9.75 13.64
CA LYS A 18 4.43 9.88 15.08
C LYS A 18 4.84 8.59 15.80
N ALA A 19 4.48 7.43 15.27
CA ALA A 19 4.83 6.13 15.85
C ALA A 19 6.35 5.85 15.81
N LEU A 20 7.04 6.30 14.75
CA LEU A 20 8.49 6.16 14.61
C LEU A 20 9.27 7.27 15.34
N ALA A 21 8.61 8.36 15.72
CA ALA A 21 9.22 9.60 16.21
C ALA A 21 10.26 10.18 15.23
N THR A 22 10.07 9.97 13.92
CA THR A 22 10.96 10.40 12.84
C THR A 22 10.13 10.62 11.57
N ALA A 23 10.54 11.58 10.73
CA ALA A 23 9.87 11.87 9.47
C ALA A 23 10.11 10.74 8.45
N LEU A 24 9.12 10.46 7.61
CA LEU A 24 9.27 9.48 6.54
C LEU A 24 10.07 10.11 5.39
N GLU A 25 11.26 9.58 5.13
CA GLU A 25 12.09 10.08 4.03
C GLU A 25 11.43 9.79 2.69
N PRO A 26 11.28 10.77 1.79
CA PRO A 26 10.73 10.52 0.46
C PRO A 26 11.64 9.55 -0.30
N PRO A 27 11.07 8.64 -1.12
CA PRO A 27 11.90 7.78 -1.95
C PRO A 27 12.75 8.65 -2.89
N PRO A 28 14.03 8.31 -3.15
CA PRO A 28 14.80 8.98 -4.17
C PRO A 28 14.07 8.93 -5.52
N PRO A 29 14.20 10.01 -6.31
CA PRO A 29 13.57 10.09 -7.60
C PRO A 29 14.14 9.02 -8.55
N PRO A 30 13.34 8.52 -9.49
CA PRO A 30 13.84 7.62 -10.53
C PRO A 30 14.83 8.35 -11.44
N GLU A 31 15.73 7.62 -12.09
CA GLU A 31 16.69 8.20 -13.05
C GLU A 31 15.99 8.87 -14.23
N ALA A 32 14.86 8.29 -14.66
CA ALA A 32 13.94 8.89 -15.62
C ALA A 32 12.50 8.57 -15.20
N PRO A 33 11.58 9.54 -15.24
CA PRO A 33 10.18 9.29 -14.92
C PRO A 33 9.53 8.40 -16.00
N ALA A 34 8.55 7.61 -15.60
CA ALA A 34 7.72 6.87 -16.55
C ALA A 34 7.03 7.81 -17.56
N THR A 35 6.78 7.30 -18.77
CA THR A 35 5.85 7.95 -19.69
C THR A 35 4.45 7.97 -19.08
N ALA A 36 3.61 8.94 -19.47
CA ALA A 36 2.24 9.01 -18.97
C ALA A 36 1.46 7.71 -19.24
N GLU A 37 1.63 7.12 -20.43
CA GLU A 37 1.01 5.84 -20.81
C GLU A 37 1.54 4.67 -19.98
N GLY A 38 2.86 4.59 -19.75
CA GLY A 38 3.45 3.54 -18.93
C GLY A 38 3.04 3.66 -17.46
N ARG A 39 2.94 4.88 -16.95
CA ARG A 39 2.48 5.17 -15.58
C ARG A 39 1.02 4.75 -15.38
N GLU A 40 0.14 5.10 -16.31
CA GLU A 40 -1.28 4.68 -16.25
C GLU A 40 -1.41 3.17 -16.38
N HIS A 41 -0.69 2.55 -17.32
CA HIS A 41 -0.74 1.09 -17.48
C HIS A 41 -0.34 0.35 -16.20
N LEU A 42 0.77 0.74 -15.57
CA LEU A 42 1.21 0.11 -14.31
C LEU A 42 0.24 0.37 -13.16
N LEU A 43 -0.40 1.53 -13.14
CA LEU A 43 -1.42 1.85 -12.15
C LEU A 43 -2.70 1.02 -12.36
N ASP A 44 -3.12 0.81 -13.61
CA ASP A 44 -4.24 -0.06 -13.96
C ASP A 44 -3.98 -1.51 -13.54
N GLU A 45 -2.78 -2.04 -13.80
CA GLU A 45 -2.39 -3.37 -13.32
C GLU A 45 -2.45 -3.48 -11.78
N ALA A 46 -2.02 -2.43 -11.06
CA ALA A 46 -2.12 -2.40 -9.60
C ALA A 46 -3.57 -2.36 -9.10
N ARG A 47 -4.43 -1.59 -9.76
CA ARG A 47 -5.88 -1.52 -9.46
C ARG A 47 -6.55 -2.87 -9.71
N ASP A 48 -6.22 -3.53 -10.82
CA ASP A 48 -6.76 -4.85 -11.15
C ASP A 48 -6.33 -5.90 -10.13
N LEU A 49 -5.05 -5.90 -9.71
CA LEU A 49 -4.58 -6.77 -8.63
C LEU A 49 -5.36 -6.52 -7.33
N TYR A 50 -5.51 -5.27 -6.91
CA TYR A 50 -6.28 -4.92 -5.72
C TYR A 50 -7.71 -5.48 -5.76
N TRP A 51 -8.42 -5.29 -6.88
CA TRP A 51 -9.81 -5.76 -6.99
C TRP A 51 -9.91 -7.28 -7.04
N ASN A 52 -9.03 -7.93 -7.80
CA ASN A 52 -9.01 -9.38 -7.91
C ASN A 52 -8.73 -10.05 -6.55
N GLU A 53 -7.76 -9.52 -5.80
CA GLU A 53 -7.39 -10.04 -4.49
C GLU A 53 -8.49 -9.80 -3.44
N LEU A 54 -9.11 -8.61 -3.45
CA LEU A 54 -10.23 -8.32 -2.56
C LEU A 54 -11.44 -9.21 -2.87
N GLU A 55 -11.77 -9.42 -4.15
CA GLU A 55 -12.85 -10.32 -4.55
C GLU A 55 -12.54 -11.77 -4.15
N TRP A 56 -11.29 -12.20 -4.33
CA TRP A 56 -10.85 -13.54 -3.92
C TRP A 56 -11.03 -13.76 -2.41
N GLU A 57 -10.59 -12.80 -1.59
CA GLU A 57 -10.74 -12.89 -0.13
C GLU A 57 -12.22 -12.98 0.27
N ARG A 58 -13.09 -12.16 -0.33
CA ARG A 58 -14.54 -12.21 -0.06
C ARG A 58 -15.18 -13.54 -0.39
N ILE A 59 -14.73 -14.20 -1.46
CA ILE A 59 -15.28 -15.49 -1.90
C ILE A 59 -14.79 -16.63 -1.01
N THR A 60 -13.51 -16.59 -0.63
CA THR A 60 -12.82 -17.76 -0.08
C THR A 60 -12.69 -17.72 1.43
N ASP A 61 -12.64 -16.54 2.03
CA ASP A 61 -12.39 -16.37 3.47
C ASP A 61 -11.08 -17.05 3.93
N GLU A 62 -10.18 -17.35 2.99
CA GLU A 62 -9.06 -18.27 3.17
C GLU A 62 -8.01 -17.72 4.13
N GLU A 63 -7.83 -16.39 4.15
CA GLU A 63 -6.82 -15.72 4.97
C GLU A 63 -7.36 -15.23 6.31
N LYS A 64 -8.62 -15.59 6.66
CA LYS A 64 -9.17 -15.32 7.99
C LYS A 64 -8.47 -16.17 9.05
N VAL A 65 -7.71 -15.48 9.89
CA VAL A 65 -7.16 -16.02 11.15
C VAL A 65 -8.00 -15.55 12.34
N ASP A 66 -7.71 -16.05 13.55
CA ASP A 66 -8.29 -15.52 14.78
C ASP A 66 -7.98 -14.01 14.90
N GLY A 67 -8.96 -13.17 14.54
CA GLY A 67 -8.81 -11.71 14.47
C GLY A 67 -9.18 -11.06 13.13
N GLY A 68 -9.53 -11.83 12.10
CA GLY A 68 -9.89 -11.35 10.76
C GLY A 68 -8.81 -11.63 9.71
N ALA A 69 -9.08 -11.29 8.44
CA ALA A 69 -8.12 -11.49 7.35
C ALA A 69 -6.84 -10.64 7.53
N LEU A 70 -5.68 -11.24 7.31
CA LEU A 70 -4.38 -10.53 7.35
C LEU A 70 -4.12 -9.87 5.99
N PRO A 71 -3.97 -8.53 5.91
CA PRO A 71 -3.77 -7.84 4.63
C PRO A 71 -2.49 -8.27 3.89
N GLU A 72 -1.45 -8.70 4.61
CA GLU A 72 -0.21 -9.22 4.02
C GLU A 72 -0.43 -10.51 3.22
N LEU A 73 -1.44 -11.29 3.59
CA LEU A 73 -1.80 -12.54 2.93
C LEU A 73 -2.87 -12.28 1.85
N ALA A 74 -3.91 -11.51 2.19
CA ALA A 74 -4.98 -11.17 1.27
C ALA A 74 -4.47 -10.43 0.01
N PHE A 75 -3.44 -9.58 0.15
CA PHE A 75 -2.87 -8.78 -0.96
C PHE A 75 -1.43 -9.15 -1.32
N ALA A 76 -1.06 -10.43 -1.19
CA ALA A 76 0.32 -10.87 -1.38
C ALA A 76 0.86 -10.54 -2.79
N GLY A 77 0.04 -10.65 -3.83
CA GLY A 77 0.37 -10.33 -5.21
C GLY A 77 0.54 -8.84 -5.45
N LEU A 78 -0.38 -8.00 -4.98
CA LEU A 78 -0.22 -6.55 -5.04
C LEU A 78 1.02 -6.07 -4.28
N LEU A 79 1.27 -6.60 -3.07
CA LEU A 79 2.45 -6.26 -2.29
C LEU A 79 3.75 -6.70 -2.96
N ALA A 80 3.74 -7.82 -3.68
CA ALA A 80 4.87 -8.25 -4.50
C ALA A 80 5.07 -7.33 -5.72
N PHE A 81 3.99 -6.90 -6.36
CA PHE A 81 4.01 -5.94 -7.47
C PHE A 81 4.61 -4.59 -7.04
N VAL A 82 4.13 -4.03 -5.92
CA VAL A 82 4.66 -2.80 -5.32
C VAL A 82 6.15 -2.94 -5.03
N ARG A 83 6.58 -4.08 -4.46
CA ARG A 83 8.00 -4.34 -4.22
C ARG A 83 8.81 -4.30 -5.52
N GLY A 84 8.28 -4.91 -6.58
CA GLY A 84 8.88 -4.90 -7.92
C GLY A 84 9.09 -3.48 -8.46
N LEU A 85 8.10 -2.60 -8.29
CA LEU A 85 8.19 -1.19 -8.66
C LEU A 85 9.23 -0.41 -7.85
N LEU A 86 9.70 -0.94 -6.71
CA LEU A 86 10.64 -0.25 -5.83
C LEU A 86 12.04 -0.86 -5.86
N ILE A 87 12.30 -1.88 -6.69
CA ILE A 87 13.62 -2.50 -6.83
C ILE A 87 14.61 -1.47 -7.39
N ARG A 88 15.74 -1.31 -6.68
CA ARG A 88 16.84 -0.41 -7.08
C ARG A 88 18.13 -1.12 -7.42
N GLU A 89 18.26 -2.37 -7.00
CA GLU A 89 19.43 -3.19 -7.24
C GLU A 89 18.97 -4.50 -7.84
N VAL A 90 19.63 -4.89 -8.93
CA VAL A 90 19.45 -6.18 -9.58
C VAL A 90 20.77 -6.93 -9.51
N MET A 91 20.69 -8.26 -9.62
CA MET A 91 21.89 -9.10 -9.70
C MET A 91 22.74 -8.73 -10.92
N GLU A 92 24.05 -8.98 -10.85
CA GLU A 92 25.01 -8.63 -11.90
C GLU A 92 24.70 -9.31 -13.26
N ASP A 93 24.02 -10.45 -13.23
CA ASP A 93 23.59 -11.22 -14.40
C ASP A 93 22.19 -10.82 -14.93
N SER A 94 21.58 -9.78 -14.39
CA SER A 94 20.28 -9.29 -14.84
C SER A 94 20.33 -8.78 -16.29
N LEU A 95 19.33 -9.18 -17.07
CA LEU A 95 19.20 -8.77 -18.48
C LEU A 95 18.76 -7.32 -18.66
N ALA A 96 18.26 -6.69 -17.59
CA ALA A 96 17.83 -5.31 -17.56
C ALA A 96 18.26 -4.64 -16.24
N PRO A 97 18.55 -3.33 -16.24
CA PRO A 97 18.82 -2.60 -15.01
C PRO A 97 17.58 -2.55 -14.11
N ALA A 98 17.80 -2.22 -12.83
CA ALA A 98 16.70 -1.82 -11.97
C ALA A 98 16.05 -0.55 -12.52
N ASP A 99 14.72 -0.50 -12.49
CA ASP A 99 13.95 0.58 -13.10
C ASP A 99 12.79 0.99 -12.19
N PRO A 100 13.10 1.60 -11.03
CA PRO A 100 12.10 1.89 -10.00
C PRO A 100 11.06 2.91 -10.48
N ARG A 101 9.84 2.77 -9.97
CA ARG A 101 8.64 3.55 -10.28
C ARG A 101 7.91 4.00 -9.01
N PRO A 102 8.56 4.74 -8.10
CA PRO A 102 7.92 5.23 -6.88
C PRO A 102 6.71 6.13 -7.17
N GLU A 103 6.69 6.82 -8.32
CA GLU A 103 5.56 7.65 -8.74
C GLU A 103 4.27 6.84 -9.01
N VAL A 104 4.38 5.59 -9.45
CA VAL A 104 3.22 4.69 -9.63
C VAL A 104 2.70 4.25 -8.26
N VAL A 105 3.61 3.99 -7.32
CA VAL A 105 3.23 3.61 -5.94
C VAL A 105 2.54 4.76 -5.21
N GLU A 106 2.97 6.00 -5.44
CA GLU A 106 2.29 7.20 -4.92
C GLU A 106 0.86 7.33 -5.50
N ASP A 107 0.65 7.06 -6.79
CA ASP A 107 -0.70 7.07 -7.37
C ASP A 107 -1.57 5.94 -6.84
N LEU A 108 -0.98 4.76 -6.62
CA LEU A 108 -1.67 3.64 -5.98
C LEU A 108 -2.11 4.01 -4.56
N LEU A 109 -1.25 4.65 -3.78
CA LEU A 109 -1.60 5.15 -2.44
C LEU A 109 -2.74 6.16 -2.48
N LEU A 110 -2.78 7.03 -3.50
CA LEU A 110 -3.90 7.95 -3.69
C LEU A 110 -5.20 7.19 -4.02
N PHE A 111 -5.14 6.16 -4.88
CA PHE A 111 -6.27 5.28 -5.16
C PHE A 111 -6.77 4.55 -3.91
N LEU A 112 -5.88 3.99 -3.08
CA LEU A 112 -6.27 3.33 -1.82
C LEU A 112 -6.93 4.33 -0.85
N ALA A 113 -6.41 5.55 -0.78
CA ALA A 113 -7.01 6.64 -0.01
C ALA A 113 -8.39 7.07 -0.55
N GLU A 114 -8.60 7.05 -1.86
CA GLU A 114 -9.93 7.25 -2.47
C GLU A 114 -10.87 6.12 -2.08
N ARG A 115 -10.36 4.88 -2.09
CA ARG A 115 -11.18 3.69 -1.83
C ARG A 115 -11.65 3.60 -0.39
N THR A 116 -10.77 3.89 0.56
CA THR A 116 -11.12 3.98 2.00
C THR A 116 -12.21 5.02 2.25
N LEU A 117 -12.09 6.21 1.65
CA LEU A 117 -13.13 7.26 1.76
C LEU A 117 -14.47 6.83 1.14
N ALA A 118 -14.44 6.11 0.02
CA ALA A 118 -15.66 5.56 -0.58
C ALA A 118 -16.33 4.52 0.33
N LEU A 119 -15.53 3.70 1.03
CA LEU A 119 -16.02 2.66 1.95
C LEU A 119 -16.54 3.23 3.27
N GLU A 120 -16.05 4.38 3.76
CA GLU A 120 -16.56 5.02 4.99
C GLU A 120 -18.05 5.37 4.93
N GLY A 121 -18.60 5.56 3.74
CA GLY A 121 -20.02 5.88 3.51
C GLY A 121 -20.92 4.66 3.34
N GLU A 122 -20.35 3.45 3.27
CA GLU A 122 -21.08 2.21 3.03
C GLU A 122 -21.41 1.51 4.35
N GLU A 123 -22.60 0.92 4.44
CA GLU A 123 -23.04 0.17 5.62
C GLU A 123 -22.96 -1.34 5.36
N GLY A 124 -22.43 -2.09 6.32
CA GLY A 124 -22.39 -3.55 6.27
C GLY A 124 -21.09 -4.13 6.79
N GLU A 125 -21.13 -5.40 7.16
CA GLU A 125 -19.95 -6.13 7.65
C GLU A 125 -18.88 -6.27 6.56
N GLU A 126 -19.29 -6.56 5.32
CA GLU A 126 -18.39 -6.63 4.15
C GLU A 126 -17.69 -5.28 3.90
N ALA A 127 -18.44 -4.18 3.89
CA ALA A 127 -17.86 -2.84 3.69
C ALA A 127 -16.91 -2.46 4.83
N ALA A 128 -17.22 -2.82 6.07
CA ALA A 128 -16.34 -2.59 7.21
C ALA A 128 -15.05 -3.42 7.14
N GLU A 129 -15.14 -4.66 6.67
CA GLU A 129 -13.99 -5.53 6.45
C GLU A 129 -13.10 -5.02 5.31
N ASP A 130 -13.70 -4.67 4.16
CA ASP A 130 -12.98 -4.04 3.04
C ASP A 130 -12.27 -2.76 3.47
N PHE A 131 -12.95 -1.92 4.26
CA PHE A 131 -12.40 -0.67 4.76
C PHE A 131 -11.15 -0.93 5.60
N ARG A 132 -11.25 -1.86 6.56
CA ARG A 132 -10.12 -2.25 7.42
C ARG A 132 -8.96 -2.78 6.60
N LEU A 133 -9.23 -3.73 5.70
CA LEU A 133 -8.22 -4.32 4.82
C LEU A 133 -7.51 -3.28 3.96
N THR A 134 -8.25 -2.33 3.40
CA THR A 134 -7.70 -1.27 2.55
C THR A 134 -6.87 -0.26 3.36
N GLU A 135 -7.31 0.09 4.57
CA GLU A 135 -6.56 0.97 5.49
C GLU A 135 -5.23 0.34 5.89
N GLU A 136 -5.23 -0.94 6.28
CA GLU A 136 -4.03 -1.65 6.68
C GLU A 136 -3.09 -1.88 5.47
N LEU A 137 -3.64 -2.21 4.29
CA LEU A 137 -2.88 -2.27 3.04
C LEU A 137 -2.18 -0.94 2.72
N THR A 138 -2.86 0.18 2.95
CA THR A 138 -2.27 1.52 2.74
C THR A 138 -1.01 1.71 3.58
N ASP A 139 -1.04 1.28 4.85
CA ASP A 139 0.14 1.33 5.73
C ASP A 139 1.26 0.40 5.23
N LEU A 140 0.92 -0.82 4.81
CA LEU A 140 1.90 -1.77 4.25
C LEU A 140 2.60 -1.21 3.00
N VAL A 141 1.85 -0.57 2.10
CA VAL A 141 2.41 0.06 0.89
C VAL A 141 3.31 1.25 1.28
N LEU A 142 2.91 2.05 2.27
CA LEU A 142 3.77 3.13 2.81
C LEU A 142 5.07 2.59 3.39
N TYR A 143 5.02 1.48 4.14
CA TYR A 143 6.23 0.85 4.68
C TYR A 143 7.20 0.43 3.58
N GLN A 144 6.69 -0.15 2.48
CA GLN A 144 7.51 -0.51 1.34
C GLN A 144 8.08 0.71 0.62
N LEU A 145 7.25 1.73 0.36
CA LEU A 145 7.65 2.95 -0.33
C LEU A 145 8.79 3.67 0.39
N HIS A 146 8.73 3.71 1.72
CA HIS A 146 9.74 4.34 2.57
C HIS A 146 10.88 3.42 2.97
N GLY A 147 10.85 2.15 2.52
CA GLY A 147 11.91 1.18 2.80
C GLY A 147 12.12 0.93 4.29
N LEU A 148 11.05 0.95 5.09
CA LEU A 148 11.15 0.74 6.53
C LEU A 148 11.70 -0.66 6.86
N SER A 149 12.59 -0.72 7.85
CA SER A 149 13.10 -1.98 8.39
C SER A 149 12.01 -2.75 9.13
N LYS A 150 12.24 -4.05 9.36
CA LYS A 150 11.30 -4.89 10.12
C LYS A 150 11.08 -4.35 11.54
N GLU A 151 12.13 -3.83 12.16
CA GLU A 151 12.07 -3.23 13.49
C GLU A 151 11.26 -1.93 13.51
N GLU A 152 11.33 -1.12 12.46
CA GLU A 152 10.53 0.09 12.31
C GLU A 152 9.06 -0.24 12.05
N VAL A 153 8.77 -1.18 11.15
CA VAL A 153 7.40 -1.68 10.90
C VAL A 153 6.77 -2.21 12.18
N ALA A 154 7.48 -3.10 12.90
CA ALA A 154 6.99 -3.63 14.17
C ALA A 154 6.73 -2.53 15.21
N ARG A 155 7.57 -1.49 15.26
CA ARG A 155 7.34 -0.35 16.16
C ARG A 155 6.11 0.44 15.75
N ALA A 156 5.96 0.74 14.46
CA ALA A 156 4.82 1.48 13.93
C ALA A 156 3.52 0.74 14.25
N GLU A 157 3.42 -0.55 13.92
CA GLU A 157 2.24 -1.37 14.14
C GLU A 157 1.86 -1.50 15.62
N ASN A 158 2.84 -1.66 16.51
CA ASN A 158 2.58 -1.75 17.96
C ASN A 158 1.95 -0.47 18.53
N VAL A 159 2.36 0.70 18.04
CA VAL A 159 1.77 1.98 18.45
C VAL A 159 0.40 2.15 17.82
N ILE A 160 0.29 1.88 16.51
CA ILE A 160 -0.92 2.06 15.72
C ILE A 160 -2.07 1.18 16.21
N ARG A 161 -1.82 -0.11 16.46
CA ARG A 161 -2.84 -1.06 16.94
C ARG A 161 -3.19 -0.82 18.42
N GLY A 162 -2.41 -0.02 19.13
CA GLY A 162 -2.65 0.35 20.53
C GLY A 162 -3.38 1.68 20.73
N GLU A 163 -3.61 2.46 19.67
CA GLU A 163 -4.43 3.69 19.66
C GLU A 163 -5.92 3.36 19.45
#